data_AF-A0A920RQW6-F1
#
_entry.id   AF-A0A920RQW6-F1
#
_cell.length_a   1.000
_cell.length_b   1.000
_cell.length_c   1.000
_cell.angle_alpha   90.00
_cell.angle_beta   90.00
_cell.angle_gamma   90.00
#
_symmetry.space_group_name_H-M   'P 1'
#
loop_
_entity.id
_entity.type
_entity.pdbx_description
1 polymer ?
#
loop_
_entity_poly.entity_id
_entity_poly.type
_entity_poly.pdbx_seq_one_letter_code
_entity_poly.pdbx_strand_id
1 'polypeptide(L)' 'MSATSASGFYGSRQYKTPHIDRLARQGLRFRHCYSQPLCTPSRVKLMTGLSNVRNYSAFSVLNRGQKTIGQT' A
#
# COMPACT_ATOMS: atom_id res chain seq x y z
N MET A 1 -13.35 -18.90 12.31
CA MET A 1 -13.40 -17.49 12.76
C MET A 1 -13.17 -16.60 11.55
N SER A 2 -14.24 -16.08 10.94
CA SER A 2 -14.13 -15.21 9.77
C SER A 2 -13.49 -13.89 10.18
N ALA A 3 -12.24 -13.66 9.78
CA ALA A 3 -11.62 -12.35 9.89
C ALA A 3 -12.49 -11.35 9.12
N THR A 4 -13.24 -10.51 9.83
CA THR A 4 -14.04 -9.45 9.23
C THR A 4 -13.09 -8.47 8.57
N SER A 5 -12.85 -8.65 7.27
CA SER A 5 -12.11 -7.70 6.46
C SER A 5 -12.87 -6.37 6.44
N ALA A 6 -12.18 -5.24 6.33
CA ALA A 6 -12.84 -3.92 6.40
C ALA A 6 -13.60 -3.54 5.13
N SER A 7 -13.37 -4.22 4.00
CA SER A 7 -13.96 -3.86 2.70
C SER A 7 -14.91 -4.93 2.17
N GLY A 8 -15.99 -4.50 1.52
CA GLY A 8 -17.03 -5.37 0.96
C GLY A 8 -16.45 -6.41 0.01
N PHE A 9 -15.56 -5.99 -0.90
CA PHE A 9 -14.89 -6.90 -1.83
C PHE A 9 -13.93 -7.91 -1.18
N TYR A 10 -13.58 -7.78 0.11
CA TYR A 10 -12.86 -8.80 0.89
C TYR A 10 -13.77 -9.61 1.81
N GLY A 11 -15.09 -9.51 1.64
CA GLY A 11 -16.08 -10.28 2.41
C GLY A 11 -16.60 -9.57 3.67
N SER A 12 -16.35 -8.25 3.82
CA SER A 12 -17.00 -7.48 4.88
C SER A 12 -18.51 -7.44 4.67
N ARG A 13 -19.27 -7.80 5.70
CA ARG A 13 -20.73 -7.56 5.74
C ARG A 13 -21.11 -6.30 6.53
N GLN A 14 -20.15 -5.73 7.24
CA GLN A 14 -20.36 -4.59 8.14
C GLN A 14 -20.25 -3.25 7.40
N TYR A 15 -19.30 -3.13 6.47
CA TYR A 15 -19.03 -1.87 5.76
C TYR A 15 -19.42 -1.98 4.29
N LYS A 16 -20.25 -1.05 3.81
CA LYS A 16 -20.61 -0.93 2.39
C LYS A 16 -19.59 -0.04 1.68
N THR A 17 -18.85 -0.59 0.72
CA THR A 17 -17.81 0.12 -0.04
C THR A 17 -18.07 0.11 -1.56
N PRO A 18 -19.26 0.58 -2.02
CA PRO A 18 -19.74 0.31 -3.39
C PRO A 18 -18.81 0.81 -4.51
N HIS A 19 -18.13 1.95 -4.30
CA HIS A 19 -17.19 2.49 -5.29
C HIS A 19 -15.90 1.67 -5.38
N ILE A 20 -15.35 1.23 -4.25
CA ILE A 20 -14.16 0.38 -4.22
C ILE A 20 -14.50 -1.03 -4.72
N ASP A 21 -15.69 -1.54 -4.40
CA ASP A 21 -16.16 -2.84 -4.88
C ASP A 21 -16.36 -2.83 -6.40
N ARG A 22 -16.79 -1.70 -6.98
CA ARG A 22 -16.84 -1.52 -8.43
C ARG A 22 -15.44 -1.55 -9.04
N LEU A 23 -14.46 -0.84 -8.46
CA LEU A 23 -13.07 -0.89 -8.93
C LEU A 23 -12.50 -2.31 -8.87
N ALA A 24 -12.75 -3.04 -7.78
CA ALA A 24 -12.30 -4.42 -7.61
C ALA A 24 -12.94 -5.41 -8.61
N ARG A 25 -14.16 -5.12 -9.11
CA ARG A 25 -14.84 -5.92 -10.15
C ARG A 25 -14.38 -5.60 -11.57
N GLN A 26 -13.97 -4.36 -11.83
CA GLN A 26 -13.58 -3.89 -13.16
C GLN A 26 -12.07 -4.02 -13.42
N GLY A 27 -11.27 -4.13 -12.36
CA GLY A 27 -9.81 -4.23 -12.44
C GLY A 27 -9.25 -5.52 -11.87
N LEU A 28 -7.97 -5.47 -11.47
CA LEU A 28 -7.27 -6.57 -10.84
C LEU A 28 -7.26 -6.41 -9.31
N ARG A 29 -7.47 -7.51 -8.59
CA ARG A 29 -7.45 -7.57 -7.12
C ARG A 29 -6.30 -8.45 -6.62
N PHE A 30 -5.34 -7.86 -5.94
CA PHE A 30 -4.24 -8.57 -5.29
C PHE A 30 -4.67 -9.11 -3.93
N ARG A 31 -4.77 -10.44 -3.77
CA ARG A 31 -5.08 -11.07 -2.47
C ARG A 31 -3.90 -11.06 -1.50
N HIS A 32 -2.69 -10.84 -2.02
CA HIS A 32 -1.44 -10.81 -1.26
C HIS A 32 -0.67 -9.54 -1.62
N CYS A 33 -0.82 -8.51 -0.79
CA CYS A 33 -0.13 -7.23 -0.93
C CYS A 33 0.43 -6.85 0.45
N TYR A 34 1.76 -6.77 0.55
CA TYR A 34 2.47 -6.59 1.83
C TYR A 34 3.12 -5.21 1.91
N SER A 35 2.94 -4.52 3.05
CA SER A 35 3.57 -3.25 3.36
C SER A 35 4.60 -3.39 4.49
N GLN A 36 5.36 -2.33 4.76
CA GLN A 36 6.15 -2.25 6.00
C GLN A 36 5.20 -1.95 7.18
N PRO A 37 5.56 -2.34 8.42
CA PRO A 37 4.71 -2.12 9.59
C PRO A 37 4.64 -0.66 10.05
N LEU A 38 5.34 0.25 9.35
CA LEU A 38 5.39 1.69 9.68
C LEU A 38 5.08 2.54 8.44
N CYS A 39 4.50 3.72 8.69
CA CYS A 39 4.07 4.66 7.66
C CYS A 39 5.24 5.16 6.79
N THR A 40 6.31 5.63 7.42
CA THR A 40 7.49 6.18 6.74
C THR A 40 8.16 5.18 5.79
N PRO A 41 8.64 4.00 6.24
CA PRO A 41 9.31 3.06 5.34
C PRO A 41 8.36 2.48 4.28
N SER A 42 7.06 2.35 4.57
CA SER A 42 6.07 1.95 3.55
C SER A 42 5.95 2.99 2.43
N ARG A 43 5.80 4.26 2.77
CA ARG A 43 5.67 5.35 1.79
C ARG A 43 6.94 5.54 0.99
N VAL A 44 8.11 5.52 1.64
CA VAL A 44 9.41 5.63 0.96
C VAL A 44 9.61 4.49 -0.04
N LYS A 45 9.35 3.24 0.36
CA LYS A 45 9.40 2.08 -0.56
C LYS A 45 8.46 2.24 -1.75
N LEU A 46 7.23 2.72 -1.53
CA LEU A 46 6.26 2.94 -2.61
C LEU A 46 6.74 4.03 -3.59
N MET A 47 7.32 5.12 -3.08
CA MET A 47 7.76 6.25 -3.91
C MET A 47 9.03 5.96 -4.70
N THR A 48 9.98 5.20 -4.15
CA THR A 48 11.29 4.95 -4.80
C THR A 48 11.36 3.59 -5.50
N GLY A 49 10.42 2.67 -5.20
CA GLY A 49 10.45 1.30 -5.68
C GLY A 49 11.55 0.43 -5.04
N LEU A 50 12.30 0.96 -4.08
CA LEU A 50 13.41 0.25 -3.43
C LEU A 50 13.01 -0.38 -2.09
N SER A 51 13.70 -1.47 -1.71
CA SER A 51 13.53 -2.09 -0.40
C SER A 51 13.95 -1.14 0.72
N ASN A 52 13.39 -1.33 1.92
CA ASN A 52 13.73 -0.50 3.07
C ASN A 52 15.23 -0.53 3.38
N VAL A 53 15.89 -1.68 3.20
CA VAL A 53 17.34 -1.83 3.39
C VAL A 53 18.16 -0.87 2.51
N ARG A 54 17.68 -0.57 1.29
CA ARG A 54 18.34 0.36 0.37
C ARG A 54 17.97 1.83 0.63
N ASN A 55 16.76 2.07 1.10
CA ASN A 55 16.24 3.42 1.36
C ASN A 55 16.60 3.97 2.75
N TYR A 56 16.96 3.11 3.69
CA TYR A 56 17.11 3.52 5.09
C TYR A 56 18.40 4.31 5.30
N SER A 57 18.27 5.62 5.45
CA SER A 57 19.34 6.49 5.96
C SER A 57 19.08 6.87 7.42
N ALA A 58 17.91 7.45 7.71
CA ALA A 58 17.44 7.75 9.06
C ALA A 58 15.91 7.80 9.08
N PHE A 59 15.31 7.73 10.28
CA PHE A 59 13.86 7.84 10.41
C PHE A 59 13.36 9.20 9.87
N SER A 60 12.34 9.18 9.02
CA SER A 60 11.78 10.35 8.34
C SER A 60 12.71 11.04 7.32
N VAL A 61 13.85 10.44 6.96
CA VAL A 61 14.75 10.99 5.94
C VAL A 61 14.57 10.22 4.64
N LEU A 62 14.18 10.93 3.57
CA LEU A 62 14.28 10.49 2.19
C LEU A 62 15.50 11.16 1.55
N ASN A 63 16.43 10.38 1.03
CA ASN A 63 17.58 10.91 0.31
C ASN A 63 17.11 11.72 -0.91
N ARG A 64 17.43 13.02 -0.96
CA ARG A 64 17.00 13.91 -2.06
C ARG A 64 17.58 13.53 -3.42
N GLY A 65 18.70 12.79 -3.45
CA GLY A 65 19.26 12.24 -4.68
C GLY A 65 18.55 10.99 -5.18
N GLN A 66 17.62 10.41 -4.41
CA GLN A 66 16.90 9.20 -4.78
C GLN A 66 15.81 9.51 -5.80
N LYS A 67 15.80 8.79 -6.94
CA LYS A 67 14.72 8.90 -7.92
C LYS A 67 13.41 8.37 -7.33
N THR A 68 12.33 9.12 -7.56
CA THR A 68 10.97 8.82 -7.13
C THR A 68 10.02 8.78 -8.32
N ILE A 69 8.82 8.23 -8.13
CA ILE A 69 7.73 8.22 -9.12
C ILE A 69 7.30 9.62 -9.60
N GLY A 70 7.63 10.69 -8.85
CA GLY A 70 7.31 12.06 -9.25
C GLY A 70 8.30 12.67 -10.24
N GLN A 71 9.41 12.00 -10.52
CA GLN A 71 10.50 12.47 -11.39
C GLN A 71 10.53 11.68 -12.72
N THR A 72 9.37 11.19 -13.15
CA THR A 72 9.20 10.39 -14.37
C THR A 72 8.66 11.24 -15.50
#